data_AF-A0A699XBE4-F1
#
_entry.id   AF-A0A699XBE4-F1
#
_cell.length_a   1.000
_cell.length_b   1.000
_cell.length_c   1.000
_cell.angle_alpha   90.00
_cell.angle_beta   90.00
_cell.angle_gamma   90.00
#
_symmetry.space_group_name_H-M   'P 1'
#
loop_
_entity.id
_entity.type
_entity.pdbx_description
1 polymer ?
#
loop_
_entity_poly.entity_id
_entity_poly.type
_entity_poly.pdbx_seq_one_letter_code
_entity_poly.pdbx_strand_id
1 'polypeptide(L)'
;MAFDPAAEADDDSAFQSPANYLEDHRYDPALQLEDADWSDNSNNNLHEALQVLDERSRDILYQRWLAEEKATLHELADKYNVSAER
;
A
#
# COMPACT_ATOMS: atom_id res chain seq x y z
N MET A 1 -12.84 4.28 35.60
CA MET A 1 -14.30 4.51 35.59
C MET A 1 -14.75 4.33 34.16
N ALA A 2 -15.47 3.24 33.85
CA ALA A 2 -16.10 3.07 32.54
C ALA A 2 -17.41 3.84 32.56
N PHE A 3 -17.60 4.73 31.57
CA PHE A 3 -18.84 5.48 31.37
C PHE A 3 -19.82 4.57 30.62
N ASP A 4 -20.41 3.61 31.33
CA ASP A 4 -21.50 2.81 30.81
C ASP A 4 -22.79 3.12 31.58
N PRO A 5 -23.60 4.10 31.13
CA PRO A 5 -24.89 4.41 31.74
C PRO A 5 -25.96 3.33 31.48
N ALA A 6 -25.67 2.30 30.66
CA ALA A 6 -26.69 1.34 30.24
C ALA A 6 -27.09 0.32 31.32
N ALA A 7 -26.26 0.12 32.36
CA ALA A 7 -26.54 -0.89 33.39
C ALA A 7 -27.80 -0.59 34.24
N GLU A 8 -28.27 0.67 34.27
CA GLU A 8 -29.46 1.10 35.04
C GLU A 8 -30.54 1.76 34.16
N ALA A 9 -30.39 1.73 32.84
CA ALA A 9 -31.25 2.45 31.91
C ALA A 9 -32.29 1.49 31.28
N ASP A 10 -33.54 1.94 31.15
CA ASP A 10 -34.64 1.19 30.54
C ASP A 10 -34.28 0.75 29.11
N ASP A 11 -34.84 -0.36 28.62
CA ASP A 11 -34.46 -1.01 27.35
C ASP A 11 -34.51 -0.04 26.14
N ASP A 12 -35.44 0.92 26.17
CA ASP A 12 -35.58 2.00 25.17
C ASP A 12 -34.43 3.03 25.16
N SER A 13 -33.66 3.14 26.25
CA SER A 13 -32.52 4.05 26.39
C SER A 13 -31.17 3.37 26.25
N ALA A 14 -31.11 2.04 26.37
CA ALA A 14 -29.91 1.25 26.15
C ALA A 14 -29.36 1.42 24.71
N PHE A 15 -30.23 1.56 23.71
CA PHE A 15 -29.84 1.81 22.31
C PHE A 15 -29.07 3.13 22.11
N GLN A 16 -29.17 4.09 23.04
CA GLN A 16 -28.51 5.40 22.94
C GLN A 16 -27.07 5.40 23.46
N SER A 17 -26.56 4.24 23.93
CA SER A 17 -25.16 4.13 24.35
C SER A 17 -24.22 4.34 23.16
N PRO A 18 -23.13 5.12 23.30
CA PRO A 18 -22.11 5.27 22.26
C PRO A 18 -21.58 3.93 21.71
N ALA A 19 -21.57 2.89 22.53
CA ALA A 19 -21.17 1.53 22.14
C ALA A 19 -22.10 0.86 21.12
N ASN A 20 -23.31 1.39 20.93
CA ASN A 20 -24.31 0.88 19.98
C ASN A 20 -24.31 1.65 18.63
N TYR A 21 -23.48 2.68 18.48
CA TYR A 21 -23.28 3.36 17.21
C TYR A 21 -22.16 2.69 16.40
N LEU A 22 -22.38 2.51 15.10
CA LEU A 22 -21.32 2.09 14.17
C LEU A 22 -20.59 3.32 13.66
N GLU A 23 -19.26 3.29 13.74
CA GLU A 23 -18.41 4.35 13.21
C GLU A 23 -18.36 4.30 11.67
N ASP A 24 -18.44 5.46 11.02
CA ASP A 24 -18.28 5.60 9.57
C ASP A 24 -16.91 6.19 9.25
N HIS A 25 -15.98 5.32 8.84
CA HIS A 25 -14.60 5.70 8.55
C HIS A 25 -14.37 6.22 7.12
N ARG A 26 -15.41 6.31 6.27
CA ARG A 26 -15.25 6.68 4.84
C ARG A 26 -14.60 8.04 4.62
N TYR A 27 -14.77 8.94 5.58
CA TYR A 27 -14.22 10.31 5.53
C TYR A 27 -13.29 10.61 6.68
N ASP A 28 -12.67 9.57 7.25
CA ASP A 28 -11.70 9.75 8.33
C ASP A 28 -10.47 10.50 7.78
N PRO A 29 -10.20 11.74 8.23
CA PRO A 29 -9.07 12.52 7.75
C PRO A 29 -7.72 11.89 8.13
N ALA A 30 -7.66 11.09 9.20
CA ALA A 30 -6.43 10.40 9.57
C ALA A 30 -6.08 9.31 8.54
N LEU A 31 -7.08 8.53 8.10
CA LEU A 31 -6.88 7.51 7.07
C LEU A 31 -6.50 8.12 5.72
N GLN A 32 -7.16 9.22 5.32
CA GLN A 32 -6.82 9.90 4.07
C GLN A 32 -5.39 10.45 4.07
N LEU A 33 -4.94 11.00 5.20
CA LEU A 33 -3.56 11.48 5.35
C LEU A 33 -2.57 10.32 5.31
N GLU A 34 -2.87 9.22 6.02
CA GLU A 34 -2.05 8.02 6.02
C GLU A 34 -1.88 7.43 4.61
N ASP A 35 -2.97 7.30 3.85
CA ASP A 35 -2.94 6.78 2.48
C ASP A 35 -2.09 7.66 1.55
N ALA A 36 -2.20 8.98 1.68
CA ALA A 36 -1.41 9.95 0.91
C ALA A 36 0.07 9.84 1.26
N ASP A 37 0.42 9.88 2.55
CA ASP A 37 1.79 9.74 3.03
C ASP A 37 2.40 8.40 2.61
N TRP A 38 1.63 7.31 2.69
CA TRP A 38 2.07 5.99 2.26
C TRP A 38 2.39 5.95 0.77
N SER A 39 1.54 6.56 -0.07
CA SER A 39 1.72 6.60 -1.53
C SER A 39 2.97 7.40 -1.90
N ASP A 40 3.14 8.58 -1.31
CA ASP A 40 4.28 9.47 -1.56
C ASP A 40 5.58 8.82 -1.09
N ASN A 41 5.59 8.26 0.12
CA ASN A 41 6.76 7.57 0.65
C ASN A 41 7.13 6.35 -0.19
N SER A 42 6.15 5.56 -0.61
CA SER A 42 6.38 4.39 -1.48
C SER A 42 6.97 4.79 -2.84
N ASN A 43 6.48 5.89 -3.42
CA ASN A 43 7.00 6.41 -4.68
C ASN A 43 8.42 6.95 -4.54
N ASN A 44 8.70 7.73 -3.50
CA ASN A 44 10.03 8.27 -3.21
C ASN A 44 11.05 7.15 -2.99
N ASN A 45 10.71 6.16 -2.16
CA ASN A 45 11.59 5.01 -1.90
C ASN A 45 11.88 4.20 -3.17
N LEU A 46 10.88 4.00 -4.03
CA LEU A 46 11.09 3.36 -5.33
C LEU A 46 12.06 4.15 -6.21
N HIS A 47 11.89 5.47 -6.28
CA HIS A 47 12.78 6.33 -7.07
C HIS A 47 14.22 6.32 -6.55
N GLU A 48 14.42 6.43 -5.24
CA GLU A 48 15.74 6.35 -4.62
C GLU A 48 16.40 4.99 -4.87
N ALA A 49 15.66 3.90 -4.70
CA ALA A 49 16.15 2.56 -4.98
C ALA A 49 16.57 2.39 -6.45
N LEU A 50 15.81 2.94 -7.39
CA LEU A 50 16.14 2.91 -8.82
C LEU A 50 17.39 3.72 -9.18
N GLN A 51 17.74 4.74 -8.39
CA GLN A 51 18.93 5.57 -8.62
C GLN A 51 20.24 4.89 -8.21
N VAL A 52 20.20 4.01 -7.20
CA VAL A 52 21.39 3.30 -6.70
C VAL A 52 21.69 2.00 -7.44
N LEU A 53 20.76 1.54 -8.28
CA LEU A 53 20.97 0.37 -9.13
C LEU A 53 21.96 0.66 -10.25
N ASP A 54 22.72 -0.37 -10.64
CA ASP A 54 23.54 -0.28 -11.83
C ASP A 54 22.66 -0.22 -13.11
N GLU A 55 23.27 0.20 -14.21
CA GLU A 55 22.56 0.40 -15.47
C GLU A 55 21.86 -0.86 -15.96
N ARG A 56 22.50 -2.02 -15.76
CA ARG A 56 21.98 -3.32 -16.18
C ARG A 56 20.74 -3.72 -15.37
N SER A 57 20.80 -3.67 -14.04
CA SER A 57 19.67 -3.99 -13.17
C SER A 57 18.49 -3.05 -13.42
N ARG A 58 18.77 -1.76 -13.64
CA ARG A 58 17.73 -0.78 -13.99
C ARG A 58 17.06 -1.10 -15.33
N ASP A 59 17.82 -1.46 -16.36
CA ASP A 59 17.26 -1.87 -17.65
C ASP A 59 16.44 -3.16 -17.53
N ILE A 60 16.93 -4.18 -16.81
CA ILE A 60 16.19 -5.43 -16.58
C ILE A 60 14.86 -5.15 -15.86
N LEU A 61 14.87 -4.32 -14.82
CA LEU A 61 13.65 -3.94 -14.10
C LEU A 61 12.65 -3.21 -15.01
N TYR A 62 13.15 -2.27 -15.80
CA TYR A 62 12.31 -1.53 -16.73
C TYR A 62 11.65 -2.46 -17.74
N GLN A 63 12.45 -3.27 -18.45
CA GLN A 63 11.99 -4.14 -19.53
C GLN A 63 10.98 -5.21 -19.09
N ARG A 64 11.06 -5.70 -17.85
CA ARG A 64 10.15 -6.76 -17.36
C ARG A 64 8.93 -6.24 -16.62
N TRP A 65 9.03 -5.13 -15.92
CA TRP A 65 7.97 -4.68 -15.00
C TRP A 65 7.36 -3.33 -15.35
N LEU A 66 8.17 -2.38 -15.84
CA LEU A 66 7.73 -0.98 -16.06
C LEU A 66 7.36 -0.67 -17.51
N ALA A 67 7.86 -1.45 -18.46
CA ALA A 67 7.53 -1.31 -19.87
C ALA A 67 6.12 -1.84 -20.18
N GLU A 68 5.44 -1.17 -21.12
CA GLU A 68 4.13 -1.60 -21.62
C GLU A 68 4.21 -2.98 -22.28
N GLU A 69 5.21 -3.15 -23.16
CA GLU A 69 5.56 -4.45 -23.73
C GLU A 69 6.69 -5.07 -22.91
N LYS A 70 6.38 -6.16 -22.21
CA LYS A 70 7.30 -6.78 -21.26
C LYS A 70 8.20 -7.78 -21.98
N ALA A 71 9.50 -7.58 -21.86
CA ALA A 71 10.48 -8.54 -22.35
C ALA A 71 10.42 -9.84 -21.55
N THR A 72 10.65 -10.95 -22.25
CA THR A 72 10.81 -12.26 -21.64
C THR A 72 12.19 -12.42 -21.02
N LEU A 73 12.35 -13.40 -20.12
CA LEU A 73 13.65 -13.73 -19.54
C LEU A 73 14.66 -14.19 -20.60
N HIS A 74 14.20 -14.88 -21.65
CA HIS A 74 15.07 -15.36 -22.73
C HIS A 74 15.64 -14.19 -23.55
N GLU A 75 14.81 -13.20 -23.89
CA GLU A 75 15.27 -12.01 -24.64
C GLU A 75 16.31 -11.21 -23.85
N LEU A 76 16.15 -11.10 -22.53
CA LEU A 76 17.13 -10.43 -21.68
C LEU A 76 18.38 -11.26 -21.46
N ALA A 77 18.25 -12.58 -21.36
CA ALA A 77 19.38 -13.51 -21.29
C ALA A 77 20.25 -13.41 -22.55
N ASP A 78 19.62 -13.38 -23.73
CA ASP A 78 20.29 -13.19 -25.02
C ASP A 78 20.95 -11.80 -25.11
N LYS A 79 20.23 -10.73 -24.73
CA LYS A 79 20.76 -9.35 -24.72
C LYS A 79 22.00 -9.19 -23.86
N TYR A 80 22.01 -9.80 -22.68
CA TYR A 80 23.11 -9.70 -21.72
C TYR A 80 24.09 -10.87 -21.78
N ASN A 81 23.90 -11.80 -22.72
CA ASN A 81 24.70 -13.00 -22.92
C ASN A 81 24.93 -13.79 -21.61
N VAL A 82 23.85 -13.99 -20.85
CA VAL A 82 23.80 -14.79 -19.62
C VAL A 82 22.77 -15.91 -19.75
N SER A 83 22.86 -16.97 -18.93
CA SER A 83 21.81 -18.00 -18.93
C SER A 83 20.52 -17.47 -18.29
N ALA A 84 19.37 -17.91 -18.80
CA ALA A 84 18.05 -17.53 -18.31
C ALA A 84 17.65 -18.18 -16.96
N GLU A 85 18.54 -18.98 -16.35
CA GLU A 85 18.29 -19.74 -15.11
C GLU A 85 18.63 -18.94 -13.82
N ARG A 86 18.99 -17.66 -13.93
CA ARG A 86 19.36 -16.79 -12.81
C ARG A 86 18.35 -15.70 -12.51
#